data_AF-A0A2K6FAK0-F1
#
_entry.id   AF-A0A2K6FAK0-F1
#
_cell.length_a   1.000
_cell.length_b   1.000
_cell.length_c   1.000
_cell.angle_alpha   90.00
_cell.angle_beta   90.00
_cell.angle_gamma   90.00
#
_symmetry.space_group_name_H-M   'P 1'
#
loop_
_entity.id
_entity.type
_entity.pdbx_description
1 polymer ?
#
loop_
_entity_poly.entity_id
_entity_poly.type
_entity_poly.pdbx_seq_one_letter_code
_entity_poly.pdbx_strand_id
1 'polypeptide(L)'
;MGRSRRTGAHRAHSLARQMKAKRRRPDLDEIHRELRSQSPARPLPDRDAEPDPDLPGGGLHRCLACARYFIDSANLKTHFRSKDHKKRLKQLSVEPYSQEEAERAAGMGSYVPPKRLAVPTEVSTEIPEMDTSS
;
A
#
# COMPACT_ATOMS: atom_id res chain seq x y z
N MET A 1 10.52 -4.86 -53.72
CA MET A 1 11.08 -5.30 -52.42
C MET A 1 10.06 -5.01 -51.32
N GLY A 2 9.34 -6.02 -50.81
CA GLY A 2 8.34 -5.85 -49.75
C GLY A 2 8.96 -5.84 -48.35
N ARG A 3 8.29 -5.21 -47.39
CA ARG A 3 8.75 -5.22 -45.98
C ARG A 3 8.65 -6.63 -45.40
N SER A 4 9.77 -7.17 -44.90
CA SER A 4 9.82 -8.47 -44.23
C SER A 4 9.07 -8.45 -42.89
N ARG A 5 8.46 -9.58 -42.51
CA ARG A 5 7.75 -9.74 -41.23
C ARG A 5 8.75 -9.73 -40.07
N ARG A 6 8.42 -9.00 -39.00
CA ARG A 6 9.21 -8.91 -37.77
C ARG A 6 8.85 -10.06 -36.82
N THR A 7 9.37 -11.26 -37.06
CA THR A 7 9.20 -12.41 -36.17
C THR A 7 9.96 -12.20 -34.86
N GLY A 8 9.32 -12.44 -33.71
CA GLY A 8 9.95 -12.34 -32.38
C GLY A 8 10.17 -10.92 -31.84
N ALA A 9 10.05 -9.88 -32.67
CA ALA A 9 10.19 -8.47 -32.25
C ALA A 9 8.84 -7.78 -31.97
N HIS A 10 7.81 -8.54 -31.59
CA HIS A 10 6.51 -7.98 -31.23
C HIS A 10 6.57 -7.32 -29.86
N ARG A 11 6.10 -6.07 -29.76
CA ARG A 11 5.94 -5.38 -28.48
C ARG A 11 4.46 -5.37 -28.09
N ALA A 12 4.19 -5.57 -26.81
CA ALA A 12 2.86 -5.35 -26.29
C ALA A 12 2.62 -3.84 -26.19
N HIS A 13 1.58 -3.35 -26.86
CA HIS A 13 1.27 -1.91 -26.92
C HIS A 13 0.19 -1.48 -25.91
N SER A 14 -0.29 -2.39 -25.05
CA SER A 14 -1.40 -2.13 -24.13
C SER A 14 -1.03 -2.34 -22.67
N LEU A 15 -1.24 -1.29 -21.86
CA LEU A 15 -1.14 -1.33 -20.41
C LEU A 15 -2.39 -1.91 -19.73
N ALA A 16 -3.46 -2.19 -20.49
CA ALA A 16 -4.74 -2.66 -19.95
C ALA A 16 -4.59 -3.97 -19.16
N ARG A 17 -3.60 -4.81 -19.50
CA ARG A 17 -3.31 -6.05 -18.77
C ARG A 17 -2.85 -5.81 -17.32
N GLN A 18 -2.17 -4.69 -17.06
CA GLN A 18 -1.65 -4.33 -15.74
C GLN A 18 -2.73 -3.66 -14.89
N MET A 19 -3.65 -2.91 -15.51
CA MET A 19 -4.72 -2.17 -14.82
C MET A 19 -5.99 -2.98 -14.57
N LYS A 20 -6.00 -4.29 -14.86
CA LYS A 20 -7.17 -5.15 -14.63
C LYS A 20 -7.54 -5.21 -13.15
N ALA A 21 -8.84 -5.21 -12.86
CA ALA A 21 -9.38 -5.26 -11.50
C ALA A 21 -8.78 -6.38 -10.64
N LYS A 22 -8.64 -7.60 -11.19
CA LYS A 22 -8.05 -8.76 -10.49
C LYS A 22 -6.57 -8.60 -10.07
N ARG A 23 -5.88 -7.54 -10.51
CA ARG A 23 -4.48 -7.24 -10.19
C ARG A 23 -4.33 -5.88 -9.52
N ARG A 24 -5.43 -5.17 -9.26
CA ARG A 24 -5.39 -3.86 -8.61
C ARG A 24 -5.02 -4.04 -7.15
N ARG A 25 -4.24 -3.08 -6.67
CA ARG A 25 -3.95 -2.93 -5.25
C ARG A 25 -5.16 -2.30 -4.54
N PRO A 26 -5.28 -2.48 -3.22
CA PRO A 26 -6.32 -1.80 -2.46
C PRO A 26 -6.21 -0.29 -2.59
N ASP A 27 -7.37 0.34 -2.61
CA ASP A 27 -7.53 1.77 -2.81
C ASP A 27 -7.19 2.55 -1.53
N LEU A 28 -7.06 3.87 -1.66
CA LEU A 28 -6.64 4.72 -0.54
C LEU A 28 -7.67 4.74 0.60
N ASP A 29 -8.95 4.76 0.28
CA ASP A 29 -10.03 4.82 1.26
C ASP A 29 -10.15 3.51 2.05
N GLU A 30 -9.95 2.36 1.40
CA GLU A 30 -9.89 1.04 2.05
C GLU A 30 -8.76 1.00 3.09
N ILE A 31 -7.58 1.49 2.74
CA ILE A 31 -6.43 1.56 3.67
C ILE A 31 -6.71 2.51 4.82
N HIS A 32 -7.35 3.65 4.58
CA HIS A 32 -7.76 4.54 5.67
C HIS A 32 -8.78 3.91 6.61
N ARG A 33 -9.66 3.03 6.11
CA ARG A 33 -10.57 2.27 6.97
C ARG A 33 -9.79 1.28 7.84
N GLU A 34 -8.86 0.53 7.24
CA GLU A 34 -8.00 -0.43 7.96
C GLU A 34 -7.12 0.26 9.02
N LEU A 35 -6.60 1.47 8.75
CA LEU A 35 -5.79 2.24 9.70
C LEU A 35 -6.61 2.86 10.84
N ARG A 36 -7.89 3.19 10.62
CA ARG A 36 -8.77 3.79 11.64
C ARG A 36 -9.42 2.73 12.53
N SER A 37 -9.65 1.54 12.00
CA SER A 37 -10.22 0.45 12.78
C SER A 37 -9.23 0.01 13.86
N GLN A 38 -9.65 0.02 15.12
CA GLN A 38 -8.88 -0.53 16.25
C GLN A 38 -8.56 -2.03 16.05
N SER A 39 -9.36 -2.72 15.25
CA SER A 39 -9.10 -4.07 14.74
C SER A 39 -9.01 -4.02 13.20
N PRO A 40 -7.81 -4.06 12.60
CA PRO A 40 -7.70 -4.03 11.14
C PRO A 40 -8.42 -5.24 10.54
N ALA A 41 -9.12 -5.03 9.42
CA ALA A 41 -9.85 -6.09 8.72
C ALA A 41 -8.96 -7.30 8.35
N ARG A 42 -7.64 -7.06 8.26
CA ARG A 42 -6.62 -8.10 8.31
C ARG A 42 -5.77 -7.85 9.55
N PRO A 43 -5.91 -8.66 10.62
CA PRO A 43 -5.05 -8.55 11.79
C PRO A 43 -3.59 -8.56 11.34
N LEU A 44 -2.79 -7.66 11.93
CA LEU A 44 -1.35 -7.82 11.82
C LEU A 44 -1.05 -9.19 12.46
N PRO A 45 -0.39 -10.12 11.76
CA PRO A 45 -0.04 -11.38 12.39
C PRO A 45 0.82 -11.02 13.60
N ASP A 46 0.36 -11.40 14.78
CA ASP A 46 1.17 -11.31 15.98
C ASP A 46 2.50 -12.01 15.71
N ARG A 47 3.58 -11.59 16.37
CA ARG A 47 4.89 -12.24 16.20
C ARG A 47 4.84 -13.74 16.50
N ASP A 48 3.84 -14.15 17.30
CA ASP A 48 3.57 -15.50 17.72
C ASP A 48 2.48 -16.21 16.87
N ALA A 49 1.94 -15.53 15.85
CA ALA A 49 0.96 -16.12 14.93
C ALA A 49 1.62 -17.14 13.99
N GLU A 50 0.87 -18.20 13.69
CA GLU A 50 1.33 -19.24 12.78
C GLU A 50 1.56 -18.65 11.37
N PRO A 51 2.74 -18.87 10.75
CA PRO A 51 3.06 -18.27 9.47
C PRO A 51 2.18 -18.85 8.37
N ASP A 52 1.50 -17.98 7.63
CA ASP A 52 0.66 -18.36 6.51
C ASP A 52 1.54 -18.77 5.30
N PRO A 53 1.46 -20.03 4.82
CA PRO A 53 2.28 -20.52 3.72
C PRO A 53 1.94 -19.88 2.36
N ASP A 54 0.76 -19.29 2.21
CA ASP A 54 0.32 -18.67 0.96
C ASP A 54 0.83 -17.23 0.80
N LEU A 55 1.30 -16.61 1.89
CA LEU A 55 1.81 -15.25 1.92
C LEU A 55 3.35 -15.24 1.91
N PRO A 56 3.99 -14.29 1.19
CA PRO A 56 5.43 -14.19 1.22
C PRO A 56 5.90 -13.77 2.62
N GLY A 57 6.96 -14.44 3.11
CA GLY A 57 7.49 -14.21 4.46
C GLY A 57 6.54 -14.64 5.58
N GLY A 58 5.63 -15.58 5.33
CA GLY A 58 4.68 -16.08 6.32
C GLY A 58 3.65 -15.05 6.78
N GLY A 59 3.49 -13.95 6.04
CA GLY A 59 2.65 -12.81 6.43
C GLY A 59 3.28 -11.87 7.47
N LEU A 60 4.41 -12.23 8.07
CA LEU A 60 5.04 -11.54 9.21
C LEU A 60 5.57 -10.14 8.86
N HIS A 61 6.06 -9.95 7.63
CA HIS A 61 6.67 -8.69 7.20
C HIS A 61 5.76 -7.93 6.23
N ARG A 62 4.81 -7.14 6.76
CA ARG A 62 3.84 -6.38 5.98
C ARG A 62 3.98 -4.87 6.18
N CYS A 63 3.81 -4.10 5.11
CA CYS A 63 3.58 -2.66 5.18
C CYS A 63 2.09 -2.36 5.01
N LEU A 64 1.46 -1.77 6.04
CA LEU A 64 0.02 -1.42 6.03
C LEU A 64 -0.30 -0.33 5.01
N ALA A 65 0.46 0.76 4.99
CA ALA A 65 0.24 1.90 4.08
C ALA A 65 0.27 1.51 2.58
N CYS A 66 1.07 0.51 2.22
CA CYS A 66 1.19 0.02 0.85
C CYS A 66 0.42 -1.30 0.59
N ALA A 67 -0.13 -1.93 1.63
CA ALA A 67 -0.74 -3.25 1.60
C ALA A 67 0.13 -4.30 0.86
N ARG A 68 1.41 -4.36 1.19
CA ARG A 68 2.38 -5.29 0.58
C ARG A 68 3.04 -6.14 1.65
N TYR A 69 3.21 -7.42 1.32
CA TYR A 69 3.99 -8.37 2.08
C TYR A 69 5.40 -8.48 1.50
N PHE A 70 6.36 -8.74 2.38
CA PHE A 70 7.79 -8.88 2.09
C PHE A 70 8.29 -10.19 2.69
N ILE A 71 9.41 -10.67 2.14
CA ILE A 71 10.00 -11.94 2.55
C ILE A 71 10.77 -11.79 3.86
N ASP A 72 11.49 -10.66 4.04
CA ASP A 72 12.35 -10.40 5.20
C ASP A 72 12.12 -9.00 5.79
N SER A 73 12.51 -8.85 7.06
CA SER A 73 12.54 -7.55 7.75
C SER A 73 13.48 -6.53 7.08
N ALA A 74 14.59 -6.98 6.48
CA ALA A 74 15.52 -6.11 5.76
C ALA A 74 14.87 -5.45 4.53
N ASN A 75 14.09 -6.23 3.78
CA ASN A 75 13.34 -5.75 2.61
C ASN A 75 12.23 -4.76 2.99
N LEU A 76 11.62 -4.95 4.16
CA LEU A 76 10.64 -4.02 4.71
C LEU A 76 11.31 -2.70 5.15
N LYS A 77 12.51 -2.75 5.74
CA LYS A 77 13.31 -1.55 6.07
C LYS A 77 13.71 -0.76 4.83
N THR A 78 14.17 -1.42 3.76
CA THR A 78 14.51 -0.73 2.50
C THR A 78 13.27 -0.14 1.83
N HIS A 79 12.11 -0.79 1.94
CA HIS A 79 10.84 -0.25 1.48
C HIS A 79 10.48 1.08 2.13
N PHE A 80 10.64 1.24 3.44
CA PHE A 80 10.33 2.52 4.11
C PHE A 80 11.21 3.68 3.66
N ARG A 81 12.45 3.40 3.24
CA ARG A 81 13.37 4.43 2.72
C ARG A 81 13.00 4.86 1.29
N SER A 82 12.23 4.03 0.57
CA SER A 82 11.85 4.27 -0.82
C SER A 82 10.94 5.50 -1.00
N LYS A 83 11.04 6.14 -2.17
CA LYS A 83 10.24 7.33 -2.51
C LYS A 83 8.75 7.00 -2.64
N ASP A 84 8.43 5.82 -3.15
CA ASP A 84 7.04 5.39 -3.34
C ASP A 84 6.29 5.27 -2.01
N HIS A 85 6.97 4.74 -0.98
CA HIS A 85 6.41 4.66 0.36
C HIS A 85 6.16 6.06 0.95
N LYS A 86 7.15 6.95 0.87
CA LYS A 86 7.01 8.34 1.32
C LYS A 86 5.89 9.08 0.60
N LYS A 87 5.73 8.84 -0.71
CA LYS A 87 4.62 9.37 -1.51
C LYS A 87 3.28 8.83 -1.02
N ARG A 88 3.20 7.55 -0.68
CA ARG A 88 1.98 6.92 -0.14
C ARG A 88 1.59 7.50 1.22
N LEU A 89 2.55 7.68 2.13
CA LEU A 89 2.31 8.35 3.41
C LEU A 89 1.77 9.77 3.23
N LYS A 90 2.34 10.53 2.27
CA LYS A 90 1.83 11.86 1.92
C LYS A 90 0.39 11.81 1.41
N GLN A 91 0.02 10.80 0.61
CA GLN A 91 -1.36 10.60 0.15
C GLN A 91 -2.32 10.26 1.31
N LEU A 92 -1.86 9.47 2.29
CA LEU A 92 -2.65 9.10 3.47
C LEU A 92 -2.79 10.24 4.48
N SER A 93 -1.96 11.28 4.39
CA SER A 93 -2.07 12.46 5.26
C SER A 93 -3.27 13.36 4.95
N VAL A 94 -3.97 13.09 3.86
CA VAL A 94 -5.17 13.82 3.45
C VAL A 94 -6.35 12.87 3.58
N GLU A 95 -7.49 13.40 4.05
CA GLU A 95 -8.73 12.65 4.11
C GLU A 95 -9.07 12.02 2.74
N PRO A 96 -9.42 10.72 2.69
CA PRO A 96 -9.72 10.05 1.44
C PRO A 96 -11.01 10.61 0.82
N TYR A 97 -10.99 10.74 -0.50
CA TYR A 97 -12.17 11.12 -1.27
C TYR A 97 -13.32 10.14 -1.03
N SER A 98 -14.50 10.67 -0.71
CA SER A 98 -15.70 9.88 -0.45
C SER A 98 -16.82 10.16 -1.46
N GLN A 99 -17.76 9.23 -1.59
CA GLN A 99 -18.93 9.41 -2.45
C GLN A 99 -19.75 10.65 -2.05
N GLU A 100 -19.87 10.92 -0.75
CA GLU A 100 -20.55 12.10 -0.22
C GLU A 100 -19.87 13.40 -0.65
N GLU A 101 -18.55 13.40 -0.82
CA GLU A 101 -17.83 14.54 -1.41
C GLU A 101 -18.17 14.74 -2.88
N ALA A 102 -18.32 13.65 -3.64
CA ALA A 102 -18.75 13.69 -5.04
C ALA A 102 -20.16 14.29 -5.19
N GLU A 103 -21.09 13.88 -4.34
CA GLU A 103 -22.47 14.35 -4.33
C GLU A 103 -22.57 15.83 -3.96
N ARG A 104 -21.81 16.26 -2.95
CA ARG A 104 -21.67 17.67 -2.59
C ARG A 104 -21.15 18.52 -3.75
N ALA A 105 -20.14 18.02 -4.47
CA ALA A 105 -19.62 18.70 -5.66
C ALA A 105 -20.63 18.75 -6.82
N ALA A 106 -21.54 17.77 -6.90
CA ALA A 106 -22.65 17.76 -7.86
C ALA A 106 -23.83 18.67 -7.46
N GLY A 107 -23.73 19.42 -6.35
CA GLY A 107 -24.76 20.33 -5.85
C GLY A 107 -25.72 19.71 -4.84
N MET A 108 -25.49 18.46 -4.42
CA MET A 108 -26.25 17.78 -3.37
C MET A 108 -25.59 17.96 -2.00
N GLY A 109 -25.50 19.20 -1.51
CA GLY A 109 -25.01 19.52 -0.15
C GLY A 109 -24.13 20.78 -0.06
N SER A 110 -23.42 20.95 1.06
CA SER A 110 -22.54 22.10 1.32
C SER A 110 -21.05 21.77 1.16
N TYR A 111 -20.24 22.75 0.73
CA TYR A 111 -18.79 22.59 0.59
C TYR A 111 -18.10 22.45 1.95
N VAL A 112 -17.25 21.44 2.10
CA VAL A 112 -16.38 21.26 3.27
C VAL A 112 -14.95 21.05 2.79
N PRO A 113 -13.97 21.83 3.27
CA PRO A 113 -12.58 21.65 2.86
C PRO A 113 -12.00 20.35 3.43
N PRO A 114 -11.12 19.65 2.67
CA PRO A 114 -10.51 18.41 3.12
C PRO A 114 -9.58 18.65 4.31
N LYS A 115 -9.68 17.80 5.33
CA LYS A 115 -8.83 17.87 6.52
C LYS A 115 -7.54 17.09 6.34
N ARG A 116 -6.46 17.56 6.96
CA ARG A 116 -5.21 16.78 7.07
C ARG A 116 -5.35 15.82 8.25
N LEU A 117 -5.17 14.53 7.98
CA LEU A 117 -5.15 13.50 8.99
C LEU A 117 -3.71 13.28 9.48
N ALA A 118 -3.56 13.14 10.80
CA ALA A 118 -2.31 12.64 11.36
C ALA A 118 -2.23 11.14 11.04
N VAL A 119 -1.39 10.77 10.07
CA VAL A 119 -1.13 9.36 9.78
C VAL A 119 -0.30 8.82 10.95
N PRO A 120 -0.73 7.77 11.65
CA PRO A 120 0.11 7.13 12.64
C PRO A 120 1.35 6.60 11.94
N THR A 121 2.49 7.26 12.16
CA THR A 121 3.81 6.76 11.81
C THR A 121 4.24 5.70 12.82
N GLU A 122 3.37 4.75 13.11
CA GLU A 122 3.70 3.58 13.90
C GLU A 122 4.36 2.55 12.99
N VAL A 123 5.50 2.94 12.42
CA VAL A 123 6.54 1.95 12.16
C VAL A 123 7.82 2.48 12.78
N SER A 124 7.78 2.52 14.10
CA SER A 124 8.88 2.51 15.04
C SER A 124 10.16 1.97 14.41
N THR A 125 11.05 2.88 14.04
CA THR A 125 12.47 2.63 13.82
C THR A 125 13.20 2.60 15.16
N GLU A 126 12.68 1.86 16.14
CA GLU A 126 13.40 1.51 17.36
C GLU A 126 13.93 0.10 17.14
N ILE A 127 15.17 0.08 16.66
CA ILE A 127 16.02 -1.10 16.73
C ILE A 127 16.43 -1.16 18.21
N PRO A 128 16.05 -2.16 19.02
CA PRO A 128 16.78 -2.39 20.25
C PRO A 128 18.22 -2.69 19.84
N GLU A 129 19.14 -1.80 20.21
CA GLU A 129 20.57 -2.06 20.09
C GLU A 129 20.83 -3.31 20.93
N MET A 130 21.02 -4.43 20.25
CA MET A 130 21.55 -5.62 20.90
C MET A 130 22.98 -5.29 21.26
N ASP A 131 23.19 -5.03 22.54
CA ASP A 131 24.48 -4.91 23.19
C ASP A 131 25.29 -6.18 22.88
N THR A 132 26.14 -6.10 21.85
CA THR A 132 27.16 -7.12 21.58
C THR A 132 28.34 -6.84 22.51
N SER A 133 28.15 -7.07 23.81
CA SER A 133 29.26 -7.24 24.75
C SER A 133 29.60 -8.72 24.83
N SER A 134 30.70 -9.12 24.22
CA SER A 134 31.48 -10.32 24.54
C SER A 134 32.93 -10.10 24.10
#